data_AF-A0A821WLJ2-F1
#
_entry.id   AF-A0A821WLJ2-F1
#
_cell.length_a   1.000
_cell.length_b   1.000
_cell.length_c   1.000
_cell.angle_alpha   90.00
_cell.angle_beta   90.00
_cell.angle_gamma   90.00
#
_symmetry.space_group_name_H-M   'P 1'
#
loop_
_entity.id
_entity.type
_entity.pdbx_description
1 polymer ?
#
loop_
_entity_poly.entity_id
_entity_poly.type
_entity_poly.pdbx_seq_one_letter_code
_entity_poly.pdbx_strand_id
1 'polypeptide(L)'
;MKVFLYGENPSIPLVCVCGNHDIGDQPTRSSIQRYIDHFGDDYFDFYCGGVHCIVLNSQFYAHSLNVEDLKLKHEQWLDNVLKDKQSKHIIIFQHIPWFLKQHNEEKDYFNIEINTRLEMLEKFYQAGVKKIFCGHYHRNAGGSYKSMEQIVTSAIGLQLGKEKSGVRLVRITENDIEHQYFQTEDIPLNFL
;
A
#
# COMPACT_ATOMS: atom_id res chain seq x y z
N MET A 1 9.62 10.42 -8.71
CA MET A 1 10.01 9.03 -8.36
C MET A 1 11.52 8.91 -8.26
N LYS A 2 12.07 8.78 -7.05
CA LYS A 2 13.44 8.29 -6.86
C LYS A 2 13.39 6.76 -6.86
N VAL A 3 13.87 6.13 -7.93
CA VAL A 3 14.11 4.68 -7.90
C VAL A 3 15.46 4.50 -7.25
N PHE A 4 15.48 3.87 -6.08
CA PHE A 4 16.74 3.45 -5.49
C PHE A 4 17.11 2.07 -6.01
N LEU A 5 18.33 1.94 -6.48
CA LEU A 5 18.95 0.65 -6.73
C LEU A 5 19.74 0.30 -5.47
N TYR A 6 19.08 -0.31 -4.48
CA TYR A 6 19.75 -0.83 -3.29
C TYR A 6 19.86 -2.35 -3.38
N GLY A 7 21.08 -2.88 -3.22
CA GLY A 7 21.37 -4.31 -3.23
C GLY A 7 22.41 -4.72 -4.28
N GLU A 8 22.79 -6.00 -4.28
CA GLU A 8 23.80 -6.54 -5.21
C GLU A 8 23.32 -6.63 -6.67
N ASN A 9 22.02 -6.47 -6.92
CA ASN A 9 21.46 -6.48 -8.26
C ASN A 9 20.73 -5.16 -8.61
N PRO A 10 21.36 -4.28 -9.41
CA PRO A 10 20.75 -3.01 -9.84
C PRO A 10 19.55 -3.19 -10.79
N SER A 11 19.18 -4.41 -11.18
CA SER A 11 17.97 -4.65 -11.98
C SER A 11 16.68 -4.71 -11.16
N ILE A 12 16.76 -4.74 -9.82
CA ILE A 12 15.59 -4.81 -8.94
C ILE A 12 15.29 -3.41 -8.39
N PRO A 13 14.21 -2.74 -8.84
CA PRO A 13 13.87 -1.41 -8.36
C PRO A 13 13.31 -1.45 -6.92
N LEU A 14 13.73 -0.51 -6.08
CA LEU A 14 13.12 -0.27 -4.77
C LEU A 14 12.00 0.78 -4.89
N VAL A 15 10.84 0.44 -4.35
CA VAL A 15 9.68 1.34 -4.20
C VAL A 15 9.43 1.55 -2.72
N CYS A 16 9.46 2.81 -2.28
CA CYS A 16 9.21 3.18 -0.90
C CYS A 16 7.75 3.63 -0.73
N VAL A 17 7.15 3.26 0.40
CA VAL A 17 5.77 3.63 0.78
C VAL A 17 5.84 4.22 2.19
N CYS A 18 5.38 5.46 2.37
CA CYS A 18 5.43 6.11 3.68
C CYS A 18 4.40 5.53 4.64
N GLY A 19 4.79 5.33 5.91
CA GLY A 19 3.92 5.02 7.03
C GLY A 19 3.89 6.09 8.10
N ASN A 20 3.06 5.88 9.12
CA ASN A 20 2.90 6.81 10.23
C ASN A 20 4.21 7.05 11.00
N HIS A 21 5.12 6.07 11.03
CA HIS A 21 6.44 6.24 11.65
C HIS A 21 7.42 7.07 10.81
N ASP A 22 7.17 7.25 9.51
CA ASP A 22 8.00 8.06 8.64
C ASP A 22 7.59 9.54 8.65
N ILE A 23 6.27 9.79 8.57
CA ILE A 23 5.71 11.14 8.43
C ILE A 23 4.89 11.61 9.64
N GLY A 24 4.70 10.76 10.65
CA GLY A 24 3.93 11.02 11.88
C GLY A 24 2.46 10.62 11.78
N ASP A 25 1.85 10.23 12.91
CA ASP A 25 0.40 9.94 12.97
C ASP A 25 -0.45 11.17 12.59
N GLN A 26 0.04 12.36 12.92
CA GLN A 26 -0.49 13.64 12.45
C GLN A 26 0.57 14.31 11.58
N PRO A 27 0.58 14.05 10.27
CA PRO A 27 1.64 14.53 9.40
C PRO A 27 1.62 16.05 9.30
N THR A 28 2.81 16.62 9.13
CA THR A 28 3.01 18.04 8.87
C THR A 28 3.73 18.21 7.53
N ARG A 29 3.70 19.41 6.96
CA ARG A 29 4.46 19.69 5.73
C ARG A 29 5.95 19.37 5.87
N SER A 30 6.54 19.64 7.04
CA SER A 30 7.96 19.38 7.26
C SER A 30 8.27 17.89 7.40
N SER A 31 7.41 17.09 8.04
CA SER A 31 7.61 15.64 8.11
C SER A 31 7.47 14.98 6.74
N ILE A 32 6.49 15.39 5.94
CA ILE A 32 6.32 14.93 4.55
C ILE A 32 7.52 15.34 3.69
N GLN A 33 7.95 16.61 3.77
CA GLN A 33 9.12 17.07 3.00
C GLN A 33 10.38 16.29 3.37
N ARG A 34 10.61 16.01 4.66
CA ARG A 34 11.73 15.15 5.08
C ARG A 34 11.66 13.76 4.46
N TYR A 35 10.47 13.15 4.38
CA TYR A 35 10.32 11.88 3.69
C TYR A 35 10.70 12.01 2.20
N ILE A 36 10.16 13.03 1.52
CA ILE A 36 10.42 13.28 0.10
C ILE A 36 11.92 13.47 -0.20
N ASP A 37 12.61 14.23 0.65
CA ASP A 37 14.03 14.51 0.48
C ASP A 37 14.87 13.22 0.55
N HIS A 38 14.49 12.25 1.38
CA HIS A 38 15.25 11.01 1.63
C HIS A 38 14.79 9.81 0.80
N PHE A 39 13.48 9.67 0.57
CA PHE A 39 12.85 8.47 0.00
C PHE A 39 12.08 8.73 -1.30
N GLY A 40 11.97 9.99 -1.73
CA GLY A 40 11.20 10.39 -2.91
C GLY A 40 9.72 10.60 -2.60
N ASP A 41 8.95 10.86 -3.66
CA ASP A 41 7.53 11.25 -3.58
C ASP A 41 6.72 10.36 -2.62
N ASP A 42 5.89 10.96 -1.77
CA ASP A 42 5.08 10.27 -0.76
C ASP A 42 3.84 9.57 -1.35
N TYR A 43 3.49 9.90 -2.58
CA TYR A 43 2.52 9.20 -3.42
C TYR A 43 2.91 9.36 -4.90
N PHE A 44 2.67 8.32 -5.69
CA PHE A 44 2.98 8.29 -7.13
C PHE A 44 2.41 7.01 -7.76
N ASP A 45 2.44 6.93 -9.08
CA ASP A 45 2.10 5.72 -9.82
C ASP A 45 3.18 5.38 -10.85
N PHE A 46 3.24 4.11 -11.23
CA PHE A 46 4.18 3.62 -12.23
C PHE A 46 3.66 2.36 -12.91
N TYR A 47 4.25 2.03 -14.05
CA TYR A 47 3.92 0.83 -14.81
C TYR A 47 5.09 -0.14 -14.81
N CYS A 48 4.82 -1.42 -14.56
CA CYS A 48 5.81 -2.49 -14.64
C CYS A 48 5.17 -3.74 -15.23
N GLY A 49 5.69 -4.23 -16.36
CA GLY A 49 5.18 -5.47 -16.99
C GLY A 49 3.68 -5.44 -17.34
N GLY A 50 3.12 -4.27 -17.67
CA GLY A 50 1.69 -4.11 -17.97
C GLY A 50 0.76 -4.01 -16.74
N VAL A 51 1.35 -3.90 -15.54
CA VAL A 51 0.65 -3.63 -14.28
C VAL A 51 0.78 -2.15 -13.96
N HIS A 52 -0.33 -1.52 -13.59
CA HIS A 52 -0.34 -0.17 -13.03
C HIS A 52 -0.31 -0.24 -11.51
N CYS A 53 0.79 0.23 -10.96
CA CYS A 53 1.05 0.25 -9.53
C CYS A 53 0.84 1.66 -9.01
N ILE A 54 -0.01 1.81 -8.00
CA ILE A 54 -0.34 3.10 -7.39
C ILE A 54 0.12 3.06 -5.94
N VAL A 55 0.95 4.02 -5.54
CA VAL A 55 1.42 4.20 -4.17
C VAL A 55 0.69 5.36 -3.53
N LEU A 56 0.00 5.12 -2.43
CA LEU A 56 -0.77 6.14 -1.71
C LEU A 56 -0.09 6.55 -0.40
N ASN A 57 -0.20 7.84 -0.07
CA ASN A 57 0.03 8.30 1.28
C ASN A 57 -1.23 8.06 2.13
N SER A 58 -1.35 6.86 2.73
CA SER A 58 -2.53 6.50 3.52
C SER A 58 -2.73 7.36 4.77
N GLN A 59 -1.70 8.08 5.23
CA GLN A 59 -1.81 8.91 6.44
C GLN A 59 -2.79 10.07 6.25
N PHE A 60 -2.94 10.58 5.02
CA PHE A 60 -3.94 11.62 4.73
C PHE A 60 -5.38 11.18 5.02
N TYR A 61 -5.69 9.90 4.85
CA TYR A 61 -7.01 9.34 5.17
C TYR A 61 -7.18 9.06 6.67
N ALA A 62 -6.09 8.81 7.39
CA ALA A 62 -6.13 8.60 8.83
C ALA A 62 -6.20 9.92 9.61
N HIS A 63 -5.39 10.92 9.23
CA HIS A 63 -5.37 12.23 9.87
C HIS A 63 -4.73 13.30 8.96
N SER A 64 -5.50 14.33 8.59
CA SER A 64 -5.05 15.37 7.64
C SER A 64 -5.23 16.81 8.10
N LEU A 65 -5.65 17.07 9.35
CA LEU A 65 -5.96 18.43 9.84
C LEU A 65 -4.86 19.47 9.60
N ASN A 66 -3.58 19.08 9.63
CA ASN A 66 -2.45 20.01 9.42
C ASN A 66 -2.02 20.15 7.95
N VAL A 67 -2.63 19.38 7.04
CA VAL A 67 -2.19 19.17 5.65
C VAL A 67 -3.38 18.96 4.69
N GLU A 68 -4.52 19.57 4.98
CA GLU A 68 -5.78 19.36 4.24
C GLU A 68 -5.64 19.68 2.73
N ASP A 69 -4.87 20.71 2.38
CA ASP A 69 -4.61 21.07 0.98
C ASP A 69 -3.74 20.03 0.25
N LEU A 70 -2.84 19.35 0.96
CA LEU A 70 -2.03 18.26 0.41
C LEU A 70 -2.89 17.01 0.20
N LYS A 71 -3.77 16.70 1.16
CA LYS A 71 -4.79 15.65 0.98
C LYS A 71 -5.65 15.92 -0.25
N LEU A 72 -6.14 17.14 -0.43
CA LEU A 72 -6.97 17.50 -1.58
C LEU A 72 -6.22 17.30 -2.91
N LYS A 73 -4.95 17.70 -2.97
CA LYS A 73 -4.11 17.47 -4.16
C LYS A 73 -3.88 15.98 -4.42
N HIS A 74 -3.66 15.20 -3.37
CA HIS A 74 -3.54 13.75 -3.45
C HIS A 74 -4.83 13.11 -4.00
N GLU A 75 -6.00 13.49 -3.51
CA GLU A 75 -7.29 12.97 -3.98
C GLU A 75 -7.57 13.36 -5.44
N GLN A 76 -7.28 14.61 -5.84
CA GLN A 76 -7.41 15.05 -7.23
C GLN A 76 -6.47 14.30 -8.17
N TRP A 77 -5.23 14.05 -7.74
CA TRP A 77 -4.28 13.23 -8.49
C TRP A 77 -4.80 11.80 -8.64
N LEU A 78 -5.24 11.18 -7.54
CA LEU A 78 -5.75 9.81 -7.51
C LEU A 78 -6.96 9.64 -8.42
N ASP A 79 -7.90 10.59 -8.41
CA ASP A 79 -9.06 10.59 -9.30
C ASP A 79 -8.67 10.63 -10.79
N ASN A 80 -7.52 11.21 -11.14
CA ASN A 80 -7.02 11.21 -12.51
C ASN A 80 -6.30 9.90 -12.85
N VAL A 81 -5.49 9.37 -11.94
CA VAL A 81 -4.79 8.08 -12.13
C VAL A 81 -5.78 6.93 -12.32
N LEU A 82 -6.87 6.91 -11.54
CA LEU A 82 -7.90 5.86 -11.62
C LEU A 82 -8.79 5.92 -12.87
N LYS A 83 -8.66 6.95 -13.72
CA LYS A 83 -9.38 7.01 -15.01
C LYS A 83 -8.73 6.11 -16.06
N ASP A 84 -7.46 5.73 -15.89
CA ASP A 84 -6.82 4.83 -16.84
C ASP A 84 -7.36 3.40 -16.65
N LYS A 85 -7.99 2.89 -17.71
CA LYS A 85 -8.58 1.53 -17.75
C LYS A 85 -7.81 0.59 -18.68
N GLN A 86 -6.65 0.99 -19.20
CA GLN A 86 -5.90 0.19 -20.18
C GLN A 86 -5.10 -0.95 -19.52
N SER A 87 -4.83 -0.84 -18.23
CA SER A 87 -4.02 -1.80 -17.48
C SER A 87 -4.80 -3.08 -17.18
N LYS A 88 -4.19 -4.24 -17.49
CA LYS A 88 -4.77 -5.55 -17.15
C LYS A 88 -4.89 -5.77 -15.65
N HIS A 89 -3.95 -5.19 -14.90
CA HIS A 89 -3.88 -5.25 -13.45
C HIS A 89 -3.63 -3.85 -12.90
N ILE A 90 -4.45 -3.44 -11.93
CA ILE A 90 -4.21 -2.25 -11.12
C ILE A 90 -4.02 -2.72 -9.67
N ILE A 91 -2.90 -2.32 -9.06
CA ILE A 91 -2.51 -2.69 -7.71
C ILE A 91 -2.22 -1.42 -6.91
N ILE A 92 -2.70 -1.36 -5.68
CA ILE A 92 -2.40 -0.27 -4.76
C ILE A 92 -1.44 -0.75 -3.67
N PHE A 93 -0.47 0.10 -3.32
CA PHE A 93 0.39 -0.04 -2.16
C PHE A 93 0.16 1.13 -1.21
N GLN A 94 -0.03 0.83 0.08
CA GLN A 94 -0.19 1.84 1.12
C GLN A 94 0.25 1.28 2.49
N HIS A 95 0.34 2.12 3.52
CA HIS A 95 0.74 1.65 4.83
C HIS A 95 -0.44 1.20 5.70
N ILE A 96 -1.41 2.09 5.96
CA ILE A 96 -2.54 1.83 6.85
C ILE A 96 -3.62 1.07 6.06
N PRO A 97 -4.09 -0.10 6.49
CA PRO A 97 -5.14 -0.82 5.80
C PRO A 97 -6.51 -0.14 5.91
N TRP A 98 -7.34 -0.33 4.89
CA TRP A 98 -8.75 0.06 4.94
C TRP A 98 -9.48 -0.72 6.04
N PHE A 99 -9.17 -2.02 6.21
CA PHE A 99 -9.80 -2.95 7.15
C PHE A 99 -8.87 -4.15 7.43
N LEU A 100 -9.10 -4.87 8.51
CA LEU A 100 -8.27 -5.99 8.95
C LEU A 100 -8.92 -7.35 8.63
N LYS A 101 -10.25 -7.46 8.75
CA LYS A 101 -11.00 -8.70 8.52
C LYS A 101 -12.18 -8.50 7.57
N GLN A 102 -12.99 -7.47 7.81
CA GLN A 102 -14.19 -7.21 7.02
C GLN A 102 -14.30 -5.72 6.71
N HIS A 103 -14.72 -5.38 5.50
CA HIS A 103 -14.81 -3.98 5.07
C HIS A 103 -15.75 -3.13 5.95
N ASN A 104 -16.74 -3.74 6.59
CA ASN A 104 -17.73 -3.10 7.47
C ASN A 104 -17.41 -3.27 8.96
N GLU A 105 -16.20 -3.70 9.33
CA GLU A 105 -15.79 -3.78 10.73
C GLU A 105 -15.71 -2.39 11.38
N GLU A 106 -15.82 -2.35 12.71
CA GLU A 106 -15.66 -1.12 13.48
C GLU A 106 -14.28 -0.49 13.28
N LYS A 107 -14.20 0.82 13.55
CA LYS A 107 -12.92 1.51 13.61
C LYS A 107 -12.08 0.95 14.76
N ASP A 108 -10.82 0.69 14.46
CA ASP A 108 -9.75 0.43 15.43
C ASP A 108 -8.55 1.32 15.07
N TYR A 109 -7.53 1.41 15.93
CA TYR A 109 -6.27 2.12 15.67
C TYR A 109 -5.68 1.79 14.30
N PHE A 110 -5.71 0.50 13.92
CA PHE A 110 -5.00 0.01 12.74
C PHE A 110 -5.75 0.15 11.41
N ASN A 111 -7.00 0.60 11.38
CA ASN A 111 -7.79 0.71 10.14
C ASN A 111 -8.36 2.12 9.91
N ILE A 112 -8.79 2.42 8.69
CA ILE A 112 -9.37 3.75 8.35
C ILE A 112 -10.84 3.84 8.76
N GLU A 113 -11.33 5.04 9.08
CA GLU A 113 -12.73 5.33 9.41
C GLU A 113 -13.73 4.81 8.37
N ILE A 114 -14.84 4.25 8.85
CA ILE A 114 -15.76 3.44 8.04
C ILE A 114 -16.33 4.19 6.83
N ASN A 115 -16.70 5.47 6.98
CA ASN A 115 -17.30 6.25 5.89
C ASN A 115 -16.28 6.48 4.75
N THR A 116 -15.11 7.01 5.08
CA THR A 116 -14.00 7.21 4.12
C THR A 116 -13.55 5.88 3.52
N ARG A 117 -13.48 4.83 4.34
CA ARG A 117 -13.12 3.49 3.92
C ARG A 117 -14.05 2.95 2.83
N LEU A 118 -15.36 2.96 3.06
CA LEU A 118 -16.32 2.43 2.10
C LEU A 118 -16.37 3.25 0.81
N GLU A 119 -16.24 4.58 0.90
CA GLU A 119 -16.14 5.46 -0.26
C GLU A 119 -14.92 5.11 -1.13
N MET A 120 -13.75 4.98 -0.51
CA MET A 120 -12.51 4.69 -1.24
C MET A 120 -12.49 3.26 -1.79
N LEU A 121 -12.98 2.27 -1.04
CA LEU A 121 -13.10 0.89 -1.53
C LEU A 121 -14.02 0.80 -2.76
N GLU A 122 -15.14 1.53 -2.77
CA GLU A 122 -16.01 1.60 -3.95
C GLU A 122 -15.30 2.29 -5.12
N LYS A 123 -14.61 3.41 -4.87
CA LYS A 123 -13.83 4.12 -5.90
C LYS A 123 -12.81 3.20 -6.57
N PHE A 124 -12.04 2.45 -5.78
CA PHE A 124 -11.04 1.50 -6.27
C PHE A 124 -11.66 0.33 -7.03
N TYR A 125 -12.77 -0.21 -6.52
CA TYR A 125 -13.50 -1.28 -7.20
C TYR A 125 -13.99 -0.83 -8.59
N GLN A 126 -14.58 0.37 -8.70
CA GLN A 126 -15.07 0.91 -9.97
C GLN A 126 -13.95 1.22 -10.98
N ALA A 127 -12.74 1.50 -10.47
CA ALA A 127 -11.55 1.67 -11.28
C ALA A 127 -10.94 0.33 -11.77
N GLY A 128 -11.37 -0.81 -11.22
CA GLY A 128 -10.83 -2.13 -11.58
C GLY A 128 -9.58 -2.52 -10.80
N VAL A 129 -9.33 -1.91 -9.64
CA VAL A 129 -8.26 -2.32 -8.72
C VAL A 129 -8.49 -3.77 -8.28
N LYS A 130 -7.45 -4.59 -8.40
CA LYS A 130 -7.52 -6.01 -8.06
C LYS A 130 -7.03 -6.29 -6.65
N LYS A 131 -5.89 -5.70 -6.27
CA LYS A 131 -5.25 -5.93 -4.97
C LYS A 131 -4.76 -4.64 -4.32
N ILE A 132 -4.91 -4.56 -3.00
CA ILE A 132 -4.37 -3.49 -2.15
C ILE A 132 -3.42 -4.13 -1.13
N PHE A 133 -2.15 -3.79 -1.17
CA PHE A 133 -1.14 -4.26 -0.23
C PHE A 133 -0.85 -3.22 0.85
N CYS A 134 -0.98 -3.65 2.10
CA CYS A 134 -0.89 -2.82 3.30
C CYS A 134 0.11 -3.39 4.32
N GLY A 135 0.48 -2.56 5.29
CA GLY A 135 1.29 -2.91 6.46
C GLY A 135 0.59 -2.52 7.76
N HIS A 136 1.32 -1.82 8.65
CA HIS A 136 0.82 -1.18 9.88
C HIS A 136 0.33 -2.12 11.02
N TYR A 137 -0.39 -3.20 10.72
CA TYR A 137 -1.01 -4.07 11.73
C TYR A 137 -0.05 -5.05 12.43
N HIS A 138 1.14 -5.26 11.84
CA HIS A 138 2.18 -6.17 12.36
C HIS A 138 1.72 -7.63 12.54
N ARG A 139 0.69 -8.03 11.79
CA ARG A 139 0.16 -9.39 11.65
C ARG A 139 -0.30 -9.58 10.22
N ASN A 140 -0.33 -10.81 9.72
CA ASN A 140 -1.05 -11.03 8.48
C ASN A 140 -2.54 -10.89 8.72
N ALA A 141 -3.20 -10.17 7.83
CA ALA A 141 -4.63 -9.93 7.87
C ALA A 141 -5.11 -9.57 6.45
N GLY A 142 -6.37 -9.23 6.32
CA GLY A 142 -6.97 -8.88 5.04
C GLY A 142 -8.31 -9.58 4.81
N GLY A 143 -8.85 -9.35 3.63
CA GLY A 143 -10.13 -9.84 3.18
C GLY A 143 -10.53 -9.16 1.88
N SER A 144 -11.75 -9.42 1.42
CA SER A 144 -12.21 -8.89 0.13
C SER A 144 -13.29 -7.84 0.28
N TYR A 145 -13.26 -6.86 -0.60
CA TYR A 145 -14.39 -5.99 -0.92
C TYR A 145 -14.84 -6.29 -2.35
N LYS A 146 -15.99 -6.96 -2.49
CA LYS A 146 -16.42 -7.55 -3.77
C LYS A 146 -15.32 -8.44 -4.36
N SER A 147 -14.86 -8.18 -5.59
CA SER A 147 -13.78 -8.94 -6.23
C SER A 147 -12.37 -8.39 -5.95
N MET A 148 -12.24 -7.29 -5.20
CA MET A 148 -10.96 -6.68 -4.85
C MET A 148 -10.47 -7.21 -3.51
N GLU A 149 -9.22 -7.63 -3.45
CA GLU A 149 -8.60 -8.16 -2.22
C GLU A 149 -7.71 -7.09 -1.55
N GLN A 150 -7.82 -6.94 -0.24
CA GLN A 150 -6.84 -6.22 0.57
C GLN A 150 -6.03 -7.19 1.40
N ILE A 151 -4.72 -6.98 1.41
CA ILE A 151 -3.75 -7.86 2.04
C ILE A 151 -2.91 -7.04 3.01
N VAL A 152 -2.84 -7.47 4.26
CA VAL A 152 -1.96 -6.87 5.26
C VAL A 152 -0.78 -7.81 5.51
N THR A 153 0.43 -7.29 5.34
CA THR A 153 1.66 -8.06 5.55
C THR A 153 2.20 -7.80 6.96
N SER A 154 2.61 -8.87 7.65
CA SER A 154 3.24 -8.76 8.97
C SER A 154 4.55 -7.96 8.92
N ALA A 155 4.99 -7.47 10.07
CA ALA A 155 6.21 -6.68 10.17
C ALA A 155 7.47 -7.56 10.10
N ILE A 156 8.61 -6.96 9.75
CA ILE A 156 9.92 -7.63 9.84
C ILE A 156 10.58 -7.45 11.23
N GLY A 157 10.35 -6.31 11.90
CA GLY A 157 11.06 -5.93 13.13
C GLY A 157 10.27 -6.06 14.44
N LEU A 158 8.93 -6.22 14.37
CA LEU A 158 8.09 -6.36 15.56
C LEU A 158 6.77 -7.03 15.21
N GLN A 159 6.69 -8.35 15.22
CA GLN A 159 5.43 -9.04 14.96
C GLN A 159 4.56 -9.01 16.22
N LEU A 160 3.27 -8.72 16.05
CA LEU A 160 2.30 -8.76 17.12
C LEU A 160 1.39 -10.00 17.01
N GLY A 161 1.62 -10.82 15.98
CA GLY A 161 0.88 -12.03 15.64
C GLY A 161 1.63 -13.29 16.05
N LYS A 162 1.26 -14.42 15.44
CA LYS A 162 1.96 -15.71 15.65
C LYS A 162 3.11 -15.90 14.68
N GLU A 163 3.12 -15.13 13.60
CA GLU A 163 4.10 -15.21 12.53
C GLU A 163 5.45 -14.64 12.97
N LYS A 164 6.53 -15.27 12.51
CA LYS A 164 7.89 -14.72 12.62
C LYS A 164 8.12 -13.65 11.54
N SER A 165 9.26 -12.96 11.64
CA SER A 165 9.80 -12.08 10.58
C SER A 165 9.79 -12.76 9.22
N GLY A 166 9.49 -11.98 8.19
CA GLY A 166 9.29 -12.50 6.86
C GLY A 166 8.91 -11.43 5.85
N VAL A 167 8.64 -11.88 4.64
CA VAL A 167 8.26 -11.04 3.49
C VAL A 167 7.08 -11.66 2.77
N ARG A 168 6.31 -10.84 2.06
CA ARG A 168 5.27 -11.33 1.15
C ARG A 168 5.80 -11.32 -0.28
N LEU A 169 5.87 -12.50 -0.88
CA LEU A 169 6.15 -12.64 -2.29
C LEU A 169 4.86 -12.45 -3.08
N VAL A 170 4.92 -11.67 -4.15
CA VAL A 170 3.81 -11.46 -5.09
C VAL A 170 4.27 -11.87 -6.48
N ARG A 171 3.55 -12.80 -7.10
CA ARG A 171 3.76 -13.26 -8.47
C ARG A 171 2.63 -12.74 -9.32
N ILE A 172 2.96 -12.02 -10.37
CA ILE A 172 1.99 -11.46 -11.31
C ILE A 172 2.15 -12.18 -12.64
N THR A 173 1.06 -12.74 -13.14
CA THR A 173 0.95 -13.33 -14.47
C THR A 173 0.02 -12.48 -15.33
N GLU A 174 -0.16 -12.85 -16.59
CA GLU A 174 -1.13 -12.16 -17.44
C GLU A 174 -2.55 -12.16 -16.86
N ASN A 175 -2.95 -13.24 -16.19
CA ASN A 175 -4.33 -13.47 -15.76
C ASN A 175 -4.54 -13.30 -14.26
N ASP A 176 -3.50 -13.46 -13.44
CA ASP A 176 -3.65 -13.54 -11.99
C ASP A 176 -2.53 -12.84 -11.21
N ILE A 177 -2.83 -12.49 -9.96
CA ILE A 177 -1.89 -11.93 -8.97
C ILE A 177 -1.92 -12.85 -7.76
N GLU A 178 -0.92 -13.71 -7.64
CA GLU A 178 -0.79 -14.66 -6.52
C GLU A 178 0.17 -14.09 -5.48
N HIS A 179 -0.05 -14.38 -4.20
CA HIS A 179 0.89 -13.97 -3.16
C HIS A 179 0.94 -14.95 -2.00
N GLN A 180 2.09 -14.98 -1.33
CA GLN A 180 2.30 -15.79 -0.14
C GLN A 180 3.25 -15.07 0.81
N TYR A 181 2.94 -15.12 2.11
CA TYR A 181 3.87 -14.70 3.14
C TYR A 181 4.84 -15.83 3.45
N PHE A 182 6.13 -15.54 3.40
CA PHE A 182 7.20 -16.44 3.79
C PHE A 182 7.86 -15.87 5.03
N GLN A 183 8.01 -16.70 6.06
CA GLN A 183 8.93 -16.38 7.14
C GLN A 183 10.35 -16.39 6.57
N THR A 184 11.27 -15.64 7.17
CA THR A 184 12.63 -15.48 6.65
C THR A 184 13.34 -16.82 6.41
N GLU A 185 13.10 -17.80 7.29
CA GLU A 185 13.64 -19.16 7.21
C GLU A 185 13.07 -19.97 6.03
N ASP A 186 11.89 -19.59 5.52
CA ASP A 186 11.13 -20.31 4.49
C ASP A 186 11.19 -19.65 3.10
N ILE A 187 11.92 -18.54 2.96
CA ILE A 187 12.04 -17.85 1.66
C ILE A 187 12.76 -18.78 0.68
N PRO A 188 12.14 -19.14 -0.46
CA PRO A 188 12.77 -20.07 -1.38
C PRO A 188 13.99 -19.43 -2.05
N LEU A 189 15.05 -20.22 -2.25
CA LEU A 189 16.33 -19.74 -2.80
C LEU A 189 16.32 -19.59 -4.33
N ASN A 190 15.42 -20.27 -5.03
CA ASN A 190 15.29 -20.22 -6.49
C ASN A 190 13.88 -19.75 -6.86
N PHE A 191 13.82 -18.65 -7.60
CA PHE A 191 12.60 -18.09 -8.18
C PHE A 191 12.72 -18.13 -9.71
N LEU A 192 12.43 -19.28 -10.32
CA LEU A 192 12.24 -19.43 -11.76
C LEU A 192 11.12 -20.45 -12.02
#